data_AF-A0A957LVH6-F1
#
_entry.id   AF-A0A957LVH6-F1
#
_cell.length_a   1.000
_cell.length_b   1.000
_cell.length_c   1.000
_cell.angle_alpha   90.00
_cell.angle_beta   90.00
_cell.angle_gamma   90.00
#
_symmetry.space_group_name_H-M   'P 1'
#
loop_
_entity.id
_entity.type
_entity.pdbx_description
1 polymer ?
#
loop_
_entity_poly.entity_id
_entity_poly.type
_entity_poly.pdbx_seq_one_letter_code
_entity_poly.pdbx_strand_id
1 'polypeptide(L)'
;GIIEYVSNSIEEYARAFLRHVNGERIRGAKFKIVVDYSHGLAADTLAGILNSLGVDVLPLNARVDETKLAMLQSEFKANQERVSKIVRALGADLGVQFDVGGEKIFLVDEQGNVISDVVAAALMTELALYANPGRTVAALITLPNAFETITAWHGSRLLRIGNNMQRVILNAQDEGILVAIDGTGSFIFPEFQPTVDGMMAM
;
A
#
# COMPACT_ATOMS: atom_id res chain seq x y z
N GLY A 1 3.69 3.67 37.38
CA GLY A 1 4.50 3.52 36.16
C GLY A 1 4.10 4.63 35.23
N ILE A 2 5.05 5.45 34.80
CA ILE A 2 4.77 6.51 33.82
C ILE A 2 4.66 5.78 32.48
N ILE A 3 3.48 5.84 31.86
CA ILE A 3 3.30 5.43 30.48
C ILE A 3 3.99 6.51 29.66
N GLU A 4 5.22 6.24 29.22
CA GLU A 4 5.86 7.06 28.18
C GLU A 4 5.02 6.90 26.92
N TYR A 5 4.26 7.95 26.59
CA TYR A 5 3.57 8.02 25.31
C TYR A 5 4.62 8.01 24.20
N VAL A 6 4.50 7.02 23.31
CA VAL A 6 5.36 6.76 22.17
C VAL A 6 5.15 7.86 21.12
N SER A 7 5.56 9.08 21.43
CA SER A 7 5.58 10.21 20.48
C SER A 7 6.65 10.01 19.38
N ASN A 8 7.64 9.17 19.66
CA ASN A 8 8.77 8.92 18.76
C ASN A 8 8.46 7.90 17.64
N SER A 9 7.40 7.09 17.73
CA SER A 9 7.14 6.02 16.75
C SER A 9 6.66 6.53 15.40
N ILE A 10 5.80 7.55 15.38
CA ILE A 10 5.30 8.15 14.12
C ILE A 10 6.45 8.85 13.39
N GLU A 11 7.29 9.60 14.11
CA GLU A 11 8.46 10.24 13.54
C GLU A 11 9.50 9.24 13.05
N GLU A 12 9.73 8.16 13.79
CA GLU A 12 10.66 7.09 13.40
C GLU A 12 10.16 6.36 12.15
N TYR A 13 8.85 6.04 12.10
CA TYR A 13 8.20 5.47 10.93
C TYR A 13 8.33 6.39 9.72
N ALA A 14 7.95 7.67 9.84
CA ALA A 14 8.04 8.65 8.75
C ALA A 14 9.49 8.80 8.25
N ARG A 15 10.46 8.83 9.16
CA ARG A 15 11.88 8.89 8.81
C ARG A 15 12.34 7.62 8.11
N ALA A 16 11.88 6.45 8.53
CA ALA A 16 12.18 5.19 7.89
C ALA A 16 11.55 5.13 6.49
N PHE A 17 10.28 5.51 6.35
CA PHE A 17 9.57 5.60 5.08
C PHE A 17 10.35 6.44 4.07
N LEU A 18 10.71 7.67 4.44
CA LEU A 18 11.43 8.60 3.57
C LEU A 18 12.82 8.10 3.14
N ARG A 19 13.42 7.15 3.88
CA ARG A 19 14.69 6.50 3.47
C ARG A 19 14.49 5.38 2.45
N HIS A 20 13.31 4.77 2.39
CA HIS A 20 13.01 3.64 1.50
C HIS A 20 12.40 4.07 0.16
N VAL A 21 12.02 5.35 0.03
CA VAL A 21 11.47 5.90 -1.21
C VAL A 21 12.39 6.93 -1.85
N ASN A 22 12.32 7.09 -3.17
CA ASN A 22 13.06 8.14 -3.87
C ASN A 22 12.29 9.46 -3.83
N GLY A 23 12.49 10.24 -2.77
CA GLY A 23 11.76 11.50 -2.56
C GLY A 23 11.96 12.55 -3.66
N GLU A 24 13.14 12.60 -4.29
CA GLU A 24 13.39 13.53 -5.41
C GLU A 24 12.55 13.17 -6.65
N ARG A 25 12.46 11.88 -6.99
CA ARG A 25 11.62 11.42 -8.11
C ARG A 25 10.13 11.68 -7.84
N ILE A 26 9.67 11.43 -6.60
CA ILE A 26 8.28 11.66 -6.21
C ILE A 26 7.94 13.16 -6.30
N ARG A 27 8.79 14.03 -5.72
CA ARG A 27 8.63 15.49 -5.83
C ARG A 27 8.64 15.97 -7.27
N GLY A 28 9.53 15.43 -8.09
CA GLY A 28 9.67 15.79 -9.50
C GLY A 28 8.45 15.42 -10.36
N ALA A 29 7.75 14.35 -9.99
CA ALA A 29 6.53 13.90 -10.68
C ALA A 29 5.32 14.80 -10.42
N LYS A 30 5.30 15.52 -9.30
CA LYS A 30 4.21 16.43 -8.90
C LYS A 30 2.83 15.74 -8.91
N PHE A 31 2.78 14.54 -8.35
CA PHE A 31 1.56 13.73 -8.31
C PHE A 31 0.42 14.48 -7.64
N LYS A 32 -0.76 14.36 -8.23
CA LYS A 32 -2.04 14.75 -7.66
C LYS A 32 -2.86 13.50 -7.38
N ILE A 33 -3.16 13.22 -6.13
CA ILE A 33 -3.85 11.98 -5.73
C ILE A 33 -5.07 12.25 -4.86
N VAL A 34 -6.03 11.32 -4.89
CA VAL A 34 -7.19 11.31 -3.99
C VAL A 34 -7.00 10.18 -2.99
N VAL A 35 -7.04 10.48 -1.70
CA VAL A 35 -6.81 9.46 -0.66
C VAL A 35 -7.99 9.42 0.31
N ASP A 36 -8.69 8.28 0.35
CA ASP A 36 -9.69 7.98 1.38
C ASP A 36 -9.05 7.20 2.52
N TYR A 37 -8.91 7.85 3.68
CA TYR A 37 -8.27 7.29 4.86
C TYR A 37 -9.20 6.43 5.71
N SER A 38 -10.48 6.27 5.33
CA SER A 38 -11.45 5.44 6.05
C SER A 38 -11.57 5.74 7.55
N HIS A 39 -11.32 6.99 7.96
CA HIS A 39 -11.27 7.42 9.36
C HIS A 39 -10.20 6.74 10.22
N GLY A 40 -9.19 6.14 9.58
CA GLY A 40 -8.09 5.42 10.21
C GLY A 40 -6.90 6.30 10.56
N LEU A 41 -5.97 5.73 11.34
CA LEU A 41 -4.77 6.39 11.85
C LEU A 41 -3.77 6.77 10.75
N ALA A 42 -3.87 6.18 9.56
CA ALA A 42 -3.06 6.55 8.40
C ALA A 42 -3.19 8.06 8.08
N ALA A 43 -4.33 8.68 8.37
CA ALA A 43 -4.55 10.11 8.16
C ALA A 43 -3.55 11.01 8.91
N ASP A 44 -3.20 10.64 10.15
CA ASP A 44 -2.31 11.43 11.00
C ASP A 44 -0.82 11.25 10.62
N THR A 45 -0.47 10.10 10.04
CA THR A 45 0.93 9.76 9.72
C THR A 45 1.26 10.06 8.26
N LEU A 46 0.48 9.51 7.32
CA LEU A 46 0.79 9.54 5.89
C LEU A 46 0.65 10.95 5.29
N ALA A 47 -0.28 11.77 5.80
CA ALA A 47 -0.46 13.13 5.30
C ALA A 47 0.83 13.97 5.43
N GLY A 48 1.54 13.85 6.56
CA GLY A 48 2.82 14.55 6.78
C GLY A 48 3.94 14.04 5.87
N ILE A 49 3.97 12.73 5.62
CA ILE A 49 4.93 12.08 4.71
C ILE A 49 4.71 12.58 3.27
N LEU A 50 3.47 12.50 2.77
CA LEU A 50 3.11 12.93 1.42
C LEU A 50 3.36 14.41 1.18
N ASN A 51 3.07 15.26 2.17
CA ASN A 51 3.40 16.67 2.12
C ASN A 51 4.92 16.90 2.00
N SER A 52 5.74 16.15 2.74
CA SER A 52 7.21 16.21 2.65
C SER A 52 7.75 15.73 1.30
N LEU A 53 7.00 14.84 0.64
CA LEU A 53 7.25 14.34 -0.72
C LEU A 53 6.66 15.23 -1.82
N GLY A 54 6.03 16.36 -1.48
CA GLY A 54 5.49 17.33 -2.44
C GLY A 54 4.32 16.80 -3.28
N VAL A 55 3.57 15.84 -2.75
CA VAL A 55 2.36 15.27 -3.39
C VAL A 55 1.16 16.17 -3.10
N ASP A 56 0.38 16.52 -4.12
CA ASP A 56 -0.91 17.22 -3.98
C ASP A 56 -2.00 16.20 -3.63
N VAL A 57 -2.37 16.15 -2.36
CA VAL A 57 -3.34 15.17 -1.83
C VAL A 57 -4.68 15.83 -1.62
N LEU A 58 -5.73 15.25 -2.20
CA LEU A 58 -7.11 15.50 -1.76
C LEU A 58 -7.53 14.44 -0.74
N PRO A 59 -7.56 14.77 0.56
CA PRO A 59 -7.95 13.83 1.61
C PRO A 59 -9.47 13.66 1.70
N LEU A 60 -9.93 12.42 1.81
CA LEU A 60 -11.30 12.03 2.17
C LEU A 60 -11.26 11.23 3.47
N ASN A 61 -12.29 11.41 4.31
CA ASN A 61 -12.41 10.71 5.60
C ASN A 61 -11.13 10.77 6.47
N ALA A 62 -10.35 11.86 6.37
CA ALA A 62 -9.03 12.03 7.01
C ALA A 62 -9.10 12.49 8.47
N ARG A 63 -10.25 12.33 9.14
CA ARG A 63 -10.35 12.55 10.58
C ARG A 63 -10.51 11.21 11.25
N VAL A 64 -9.57 10.89 12.14
CA VAL A 64 -9.64 9.71 12.99
C VAL A 64 -10.95 9.72 13.76
N ASP A 65 -11.66 8.59 13.71
CA ASP A 65 -12.93 8.39 14.42
C ASP A 65 -12.90 7.02 15.11
N GLU A 66 -12.66 7.03 16.42
CA GLU A 66 -12.56 5.82 17.25
C GLU A 66 -13.87 5.00 17.28
N THR A 67 -14.99 5.60 16.85
CA THR A 67 -16.27 4.87 16.73
C THR A 67 -16.36 4.05 15.44
N LYS A 68 -15.49 4.30 14.46
CA LYS A 68 -15.46 3.65 13.15
C LYS A 68 -14.36 2.61 13.04
N LEU A 69 -14.39 1.61 13.92
CA LEU A 69 -13.39 0.52 13.96
C LEU A 69 -13.54 -0.51 12.84
N ALA A 70 -14.68 -0.51 12.14
CA ALA A 70 -14.95 -1.39 11.02
C ALA A 70 -15.82 -0.67 10.00
N MET A 71 -15.77 -1.12 8.75
CA MET A 71 -16.54 -0.56 7.65
C MET A 71 -17.35 -1.67 6.98
N LEU A 72 -18.63 -1.40 6.74
CA LEU A 72 -19.49 -2.34 6.02
C LEU A 72 -19.05 -2.42 4.55
N GLN A 73 -19.22 -3.59 3.93
CA GLN A 73 -18.89 -3.79 2.51
C GLN A 73 -19.63 -2.81 1.58
N SER A 74 -20.85 -2.42 1.92
CA SER A 74 -21.62 -1.40 1.18
C SER A 74 -21.02 -0.01 1.31
N GLU A 75 -20.53 0.36 2.50
CA GLU A 75 -19.88 1.64 2.76
C GLU A 75 -18.53 1.71 2.07
N PHE A 76 -17.75 0.61 2.14
CA PHE A 76 -16.48 0.48 1.46
C PHE A 76 -16.63 0.75 -0.05
N LYS A 77 -17.60 0.09 -0.71
CA LYS A 77 -17.88 0.30 -2.14
C LYS A 77 -18.35 1.72 -2.44
N ALA A 78 -19.21 2.30 -1.58
CA ALA A 78 -19.67 3.67 -1.76
C ALA A 78 -18.52 4.70 -1.66
N ASN A 79 -17.58 4.47 -0.74
CA ASN A 79 -16.36 5.27 -0.64
C ASN A 79 -15.47 5.11 -1.88
N GLN A 80 -15.30 3.88 -2.38
CA GLN A 80 -14.52 3.61 -3.60
C GLN A 80 -15.12 4.29 -4.83
N GLU A 81 -16.44 4.25 -4.99
CA GLU A 81 -17.15 4.98 -6.04
C GLU A 81 -16.99 6.49 -5.91
N ARG A 82 -16.91 7.01 -4.68
CA ARG A 82 -16.66 8.43 -4.42
C ARG A 82 -15.25 8.82 -4.84
N VAL A 83 -14.24 8.03 -4.46
CA VAL A 83 -12.84 8.22 -4.90
C VAL A 83 -12.78 8.24 -6.42
N SER A 84 -13.37 7.23 -7.08
CA SER A 84 -13.45 7.13 -8.54
C SER A 84 -14.02 8.39 -9.21
N LYS A 85 -15.16 8.88 -8.74
CA LYS A 85 -15.80 10.10 -9.28
C LYS A 85 -14.93 11.33 -9.11
N ILE A 86 -14.27 11.46 -7.95
CA ILE A 86 -13.43 12.62 -7.63
C ILE A 86 -12.13 12.60 -8.44
N VAL A 87 -11.49 11.44 -8.59
CA VAL A 87 -10.29 11.28 -9.43
C VAL A 87 -10.57 11.78 -10.84
N ARG A 88 -11.66 11.29 -11.44
CA ARG A 88 -12.08 11.71 -12.78
C ARG A 88 -12.43 13.20 -12.85
N ALA A 89 -13.14 13.73 -11.87
CA ALA A 89 -13.56 15.13 -11.85
C ALA A 89 -12.38 16.11 -11.71
N LEU A 90 -11.33 15.70 -11.01
CA LEU A 90 -10.16 16.54 -10.72
C LEU A 90 -8.97 16.28 -11.64
N GLY A 91 -9.05 15.25 -12.50
CA GLY A 91 -7.90 14.77 -13.27
C GLY A 91 -6.74 14.40 -12.36
N ALA A 92 -7.02 13.67 -11.28
CA ALA A 92 -5.97 13.15 -10.40
C ALA A 92 -5.28 11.95 -11.05
N ASP A 93 -4.00 11.75 -10.74
CA ASP A 93 -3.17 10.67 -11.31
C ASP A 93 -3.50 9.31 -10.71
N LEU A 94 -3.99 9.27 -9.46
CA LEU A 94 -4.31 8.05 -8.74
C LEU A 94 -5.35 8.31 -7.65
N GLY A 95 -6.26 7.35 -7.45
CA GLY A 95 -7.10 7.25 -6.27
C GLY A 95 -6.67 6.08 -5.39
N VAL A 96 -6.65 6.30 -4.08
CA VAL A 96 -6.30 5.29 -3.08
C VAL A 96 -7.34 5.31 -1.98
N GLN A 97 -7.86 4.14 -1.63
CA GLN A 97 -8.66 3.94 -0.44
C GLN A 97 -7.91 3.01 0.50
N PHE A 98 -7.80 3.38 1.77
CA PHE A 98 -7.28 2.52 2.82
C PHE A 98 -8.40 1.71 3.47
N ASP A 99 -8.06 0.58 4.08
CA ASP A 99 -8.90 0.04 5.14
C ASP A 99 -8.76 0.88 6.43
N VAL A 100 -9.59 0.60 7.44
CA VAL A 100 -9.57 1.36 8.71
C VAL A 100 -8.21 1.27 9.41
N GLY A 101 -7.51 0.13 9.28
CA GLY A 101 -6.20 -0.08 9.90
C GLY A 101 -5.04 0.64 9.19
N GLY A 102 -5.22 1.08 7.95
CA GLY A 102 -4.12 1.58 7.11
C GLY A 102 -3.17 0.48 6.62
N GLU A 103 -3.59 -0.77 6.72
CA GLU A 103 -2.82 -1.96 6.36
C GLU A 103 -3.00 -2.30 4.87
N LYS A 104 -4.15 -1.98 4.29
CA LYS A 104 -4.51 -2.36 2.93
C LYS A 104 -4.78 -1.14 2.07
N ILE A 105 -4.41 -1.26 0.80
CA ILE A 105 -4.71 -0.26 -0.24
C ILE A 105 -5.59 -0.83 -1.33
N PHE A 106 -6.47 0.03 -1.85
CA PHE A 106 -7.35 -0.25 -2.97
C PHE A 106 -7.26 0.90 -3.96
N LEU A 107 -7.05 0.58 -5.23
CA LEU A 107 -6.61 1.56 -6.22
C LEU A 107 -7.72 1.93 -7.21
N VAL A 108 -7.68 3.18 -7.65
CA VAL A 108 -8.48 3.72 -8.75
C VAL A 108 -7.51 4.41 -9.72
N ASP A 109 -7.58 4.07 -11.00
CA ASP A 109 -6.76 4.69 -12.04
C ASP A 109 -7.20 6.15 -12.33
N GLU A 110 -6.42 6.86 -13.14
CA GLU A 110 -6.63 8.26 -13.52
C GLU A 110 -7.94 8.48 -14.32
N GLN A 111 -8.47 7.42 -14.92
CA GLN A 111 -9.75 7.43 -15.64
C GLN A 111 -10.93 7.19 -14.69
N GLY A 112 -10.66 6.96 -13.41
CA GLY A 112 -11.65 6.66 -12.38
C GLY A 112 -12.11 5.20 -12.39
N ASN A 113 -11.39 4.27 -13.00
CA ASN A 113 -11.72 2.86 -12.95
C ASN A 113 -11.14 2.22 -11.69
N VAL A 114 -11.95 1.42 -10.99
CA VAL A 114 -11.49 0.63 -9.86
C VAL A 114 -10.58 -0.50 -10.36
N ILE A 115 -9.37 -0.56 -9.83
CA ILE A 115 -8.41 -1.63 -10.11
C ILE A 115 -8.71 -2.79 -9.15
N SER A 116 -8.83 -4.01 -9.68
CA SER A 116 -9.04 -5.18 -8.82
C SER A 116 -7.78 -5.51 -8.02
N ASP A 117 -7.95 -6.02 -6.81
CA ASP A 117 -6.85 -6.30 -5.87
C ASP A 117 -5.77 -7.22 -6.46
N VAL A 118 -6.18 -8.20 -7.28
CA VAL A 118 -5.26 -9.11 -7.98
C VAL A 118 -4.45 -8.38 -9.05
N VAL A 119 -5.06 -7.43 -9.77
CA VAL A 119 -4.35 -6.60 -10.75
C VAL A 119 -3.41 -5.62 -10.05
N ALA A 120 -3.84 -5.00 -8.94
CA ALA A 120 -2.98 -4.15 -8.12
C ALA A 120 -1.77 -4.93 -7.59
N ALA A 121 -1.97 -6.17 -7.12
CA ALA A 121 -0.89 -7.03 -6.67
C ALA A 121 0.07 -7.43 -7.80
N ALA A 122 -0.46 -7.71 -9.00
CA ALA A 122 0.35 -7.97 -10.19
C ALA A 122 1.19 -6.74 -10.58
N LEU A 123 0.58 -5.55 -10.55
CA LEU A 123 1.27 -4.28 -10.83
C LEU A 123 2.38 -4.02 -9.80
N MET A 124 2.11 -4.20 -8.51
CA MET A 124 3.14 -4.04 -7.47
C MET A 124 4.29 -5.03 -7.64
N THR A 125 3.98 -6.28 -8.01
CA THR A 125 5.00 -7.30 -8.31
C THR A 125 5.88 -6.87 -9.48
N GLU A 126 5.27 -6.41 -10.57
CA GLU A 126 5.98 -5.91 -11.75
C GLU A 126 6.88 -4.71 -11.39
N LEU A 127 6.35 -3.71 -10.69
CA LEU A 127 7.09 -2.50 -10.31
C LEU A 127 8.26 -2.82 -9.38
N ALA A 128 8.03 -3.66 -8.36
CA ALA A 128 9.07 -4.04 -7.41
C ALA A 128 10.22 -4.78 -8.11
N LEU A 129 9.90 -5.71 -9.01
CA LEU A 129 10.90 -6.49 -9.75
C LEU A 129 11.57 -5.71 -10.87
N TYR A 130 10.88 -4.79 -11.51
CA TYR A 130 11.49 -3.87 -12.46
C TYR A 130 12.59 -3.03 -11.80
N ALA A 131 12.35 -2.57 -10.56
CA ALA A 131 13.35 -1.86 -9.78
C ALA A 131 14.46 -2.79 -9.22
N ASN A 132 14.14 -4.06 -8.97
CA ASN A 132 15.03 -5.02 -8.32
C ASN A 132 14.96 -6.41 -8.99
N PRO A 133 15.50 -6.56 -10.22
CA PRO A 133 15.42 -7.81 -10.96
C PRO A 133 16.22 -8.93 -10.27
N GLY A 134 15.81 -10.19 -10.50
CA GLY A 134 16.43 -11.37 -9.89
C GLY A 134 16.07 -11.63 -8.41
N ARG A 135 15.28 -10.76 -7.77
CA ARG A 135 14.84 -10.91 -6.38
C ARG A 135 13.66 -11.89 -6.25
N THR A 136 13.36 -12.29 -5.01
CA THR A 136 12.25 -13.20 -4.71
C THR A 136 10.99 -12.43 -4.32
N VAL A 137 9.85 -12.80 -4.90
CA VAL A 137 8.51 -12.32 -4.48
C VAL A 137 7.77 -13.47 -3.80
N ALA A 138 7.14 -13.19 -2.66
CA ALA A 138 6.26 -14.14 -2.00
C ALA A 138 4.80 -13.88 -2.34
N ALA A 139 4.07 -14.93 -2.69
CA ALA A 139 2.66 -14.83 -3.05
C ALA A 139 1.86 -15.99 -2.45
N LEU A 140 0.62 -15.75 -2.05
CA LEU A 140 -0.27 -16.85 -1.65
C LEU A 140 -0.47 -17.83 -2.80
N ILE A 141 -0.58 -19.11 -2.46
CA ILE A 141 -0.82 -20.20 -3.42
C ILE A 141 -2.16 -20.05 -4.17
N THR A 142 -3.08 -19.25 -3.64
CA THR A 142 -4.37 -18.93 -4.27
C THR A 142 -4.28 -17.92 -5.41
N LEU A 143 -3.16 -17.18 -5.55
CA LEU A 143 -3.04 -16.19 -6.61
C LEU A 143 -2.86 -16.84 -7.99
N PRO A 144 -3.33 -16.21 -9.08
CA PRO A 144 -3.23 -16.77 -10.43
C PRO A 144 -1.81 -17.13 -10.86
N ASN A 145 -1.68 -17.97 -11.88
CA ASN A 145 -0.38 -18.33 -12.47
C ASN A 145 0.31 -17.17 -13.23
N ALA A 146 -0.38 -16.04 -13.38
CA ALA A 146 0.19 -14.84 -14.00
C ALA A 146 1.40 -14.30 -13.23
N PHE A 147 1.47 -14.54 -11.91
CA PHE A 147 2.60 -14.10 -11.08
C PHE A 147 3.89 -14.84 -11.42
N GLU A 148 3.84 -16.12 -11.80
CA GLU A 148 4.99 -16.87 -12.31
C GLU A 148 5.50 -16.22 -13.60
N THR A 149 4.59 -15.86 -14.51
CA THR A 149 4.93 -15.19 -15.76
C THR A 149 5.61 -13.84 -15.50
N ILE A 150 5.02 -13.01 -14.64
CA ILE A 150 5.59 -11.70 -14.26
C ILE A 150 6.97 -11.88 -13.64
N THR A 151 7.13 -12.77 -12.65
CA THR A 151 8.44 -13.01 -12.05
C THR A 151 9.48 -13.50 -13.05
N ALA A 152 9.10 -14.37 -13.98
CA ALA A 152 10.00 -14.88 -15.00
C ALA A 152 10.50 -13.80 -15.97
N TRP A 153 9.70 -12.76 -16.27
CA TRP A 153 10.15 -11.63 -17.10
C TRP A 153 11.36 -10.89 -16.52
N HIS A 154 11.50 -10.90 -15.20
CA HIS A 154 12.59 -10.22 -14.48
C HIS A 154 13.72 -11.16 -14.02
N GLY A 155 13.71 -12.42 -14.47
CA GLY A 155 14.67 -13.43 -14.01
C GLY A 155 14.56 -13.73 -12.50
N SER A 156 13.39 -13.45 -11.94
CA SER A 156 13.10 -13.48 -10.50
C SER A 156 12.44 -14.79 -10.08
N ARG A 157 12.38 -15.03 -8.77
CA ARG A 157 11.74 -16.23 -8.20
C ARG A 157 10.40 -15.88 -7.57
N LEU A 158 9.36 -16.67 -7.84
CA LEU A 158 8.13 -16.68 -7.06
C LEU A 158 8.20 -17.74 -5.96
N LEU A 159 7.99 -17.33 -4.72
CA LEU A 159 7.77 -18.23 -3.58
C LEU A 159 6.27 -18.31 -3.30
N ARG A 160 5.67 -19.48 -3.54
CA ARG A 160 4.28 -19.75 -3.18
C ARG A 160 4.18 -20.09 -1.69
N ILE A 161 3.31 -19.37 -0.97
CA ILE A 161 3.09 -19.56 0.47
C ILE A 161 1.66 -20.08 0.68
N GLY A 162 1.47 -20.97 1.66
CA GLY A 162 0.12 -21.44 2.03
C GLY A 162 -0.78 -20.30 2.53
N ASN A 163 -2.06 -20.61 2.79
CA ASN A 163 -3.14 -19.63 3.03
C ASN A 163 -3.07 -18.85 4.36
N ASN A 164 -1.91 -18.67 4.99
CA ASN A 164 -1.78 -17.92 6.24
C ASN A 164 -0.70 -16.82 6.12
N MET A 165 -1.14 -15.56 6.17
CA MET A 165 -0.26 -14.38 6.10
C MET A 165 0.79 -14.34 7.21
N GLN A 166 0.53 -14.94 8.38
CA GLN A 166 1.56 -15.05 9.42
C GLN A 166 2.77 -15.85 8.96
N ARG A 167 2.59 -16.84 8.09
CA ARG A 167 3.72 -17.54 7.46
C ARG A 167 4.45 -16.66 6.45
N VAL A 168 3.76 -15.71 5.83
CA VAL A 168 4.39 -14.72 4.95
C VAL A 168 5.36 -13.84 5.73
N ILE A 169 4.94 -13.35 6.90
CA ILE A 169 5.79 -12.58 7.83
C ILE A 169 6.99 -13.40 8.31
N LEU A 170 6.77 -14.67 8.69
CA LEU A 170 7.83 -15.54 9.20
C LEU A 170 8.84 -15.93 8.10
N ASN A 171 8.38 -16.30 6.91
CA ASN A 171 9.26 -16.68 5.79
C ASN A 171 10.01 -15.48 5.19
N ALA A 172 9.45 -14.27 5.31
CA ALA A 172 10.07 -13.05 4.80
C ALA A 172 11.42 -12.73 5.43
N GLN A 173 11.67 -13.17 6.67
CA GLN A 173 12.94 -12.91 7.34
C GLN A 173 14.09 -13.83 6.86
N ASP A 174 13.77 -14.99 6.28
CA ASP A 174 14.77 -16.04 6.01
C ASP A 174 15.29 -16.07 4.56
N GLU A 175 14.57 -15.49 3.57
CA GLU A 175 14.87 -15.73 2.13
C GLU A 175 15.15 -14.48 1.27
N GLY A 176 15.41 -13.31 1.85
CA GLY A 176 15.69 -12.10 1.06
C GLY A 176 14.50 -11.66 0.18
N ILE A 177 13.29 -11.89 0.69
CA ILE A 177 12.03 -11.56 0.02
C ILE A 177 11.94 -10.05 -0.20
N LEU A 178 11.70 -9.64 -1.44
CA LEU A 178 11.55 -8.23 -1.82
C LEU A 178 10.20 -7.68 -1.39
N VAL A 179 9.14 -8.38 -1.78
CA VAL A 179 7.77 -8.04 -1.44
C VAL A 179 6.97 -9.31 -1.27
N ALA A 180 6.00 -9.29 -0.36
CA ALA A 180 5.05 -10.36 -0.20
C ALA A 180 3.60 -9.88 -0.31
N ILE A 181 2.77 -10.66 -1.01
CA ILE A 181 1.43 -10.26 -1.42
C ILE A 181 0.38 -11.35 -1.19
N ASP A 182 -0.83 -10.92 -0.82
CA ASP A 182 -2.00 -11.80 -0.66
C ASP A 182 -3.04 -11.66 -1.78
N GLY A 183 -2.95 -10.57 -2.57
CA GLY A 183 -3.92 -10.16 -3.58
C GLY A 183 -5.28 -9.75 -3.04
N THR A 184 -5.33 -9.27 -1.79
CA THR A 184 -6.51 -8.64 -1.17
C THR A 184 -6.19 -7.24 -0.63
N GLY A 185 -5.24 -6.56 -1.27
CA GLY A 185 -4.77 -5.22 -0.90
C GLY A 185 -3.65 -5.19 0.13
N SER A 186 -3.14 -6.34 0.58
CA SER A 186 -2.08 -6.41 1.60
C SER A 186 -0.70 -6.60 0.97
N PHE A 187 0.26 -5.81 1.42
CA PHE A 187 1.65 -5.84 0.97
C PHE A 187 2.60 -5.81 2.16
N ILE A 188 3.65 -6.62 2.10
CA ILE A 188 4.72 -6.64 3.10
C ILE A 188 6.04 -6.33 2.40
N PHE A 189 6.80 -5.39 2.95
CA PHE A 189 8.12 -5.00 2.46
C PHE A 189 9.18 -5.34 3.52
N PRO A 190 9.75 -6.55 3.52
CA PRO A 190 10.54 -7.06 4.65
C PRO A 190 11.76 -6.22 4.98
N GLU A 191 12.37 -5.57 3.99
CA GLU A 191 13.50 -4.65 4.19
C GLU A 191 13.09 -3.35 4.92
N PHE A 192 11.82 -2.95 4.82
CA PHE A 192 11.26 -1.82 5.55
C PHE A 192 10.73 -2.25 6.92
N GLN A 193 9.75 -3.17 6.92
CA GLN A 193 9.26 -3.86 8.12
C GLN A 193 8.55 -5.17 7.76
N PRO A 194 8.66 -6.22 8.60
CA PRO A 194 8.04 -7.52 8.34
C PRO A 194 6.56 -7.56 8.78
N THR A 195 5.78 -6.55 8.40
CA THR A 195 4.34 -6.49 8.64
C THR A 195 3.63 -5.92 7.41
N VAL A 196 2.32 -6.14 7.35
CA VAL A 196 1.47 -5.55 6.31
C VAL A 196 1.51 -4.03 6.47
N ASP A 197 1.76 -3.33 5.37
CA ASP A 197 1.85 -1.87 5.38
C ASP A 197 1.29 -1.28 4.08
N GLY A 198 0.07 -0.74 4.19
CA GLY A 198 -0.58 -0.07 3.07
C GLY A 198 0.04 1.29 2.77
N MET A 199 0.56 2.00 3.77
CA MET A 199 1.15 3.31 3.57
C MET A 199 2.41 3.20 2.72
N MET A 200 3.28 2.22 2.98
CA MET A 200 4.49 1.94 2.19
C MET A 200 4.16 1.36 0.81
N ALA A 201 3.03 0.65 0.69
CA ALA A 201 2.59 0.11 -0.59
C ALA A 201 2.11 1.17 -1.59
N MET A 202 1.69 2.32 -1.09
CA MET A 202 1.23 3.46 -1.89
C MET A 202 2.40 4.33 -2.36
#